data_AF-A0A382NBT9-F1
#
_entry.id   AF-A0A382NBT9-F1
#
_cell.length_a   1.000
_cell.length_b   1.000
_cell.length_c   1.000
_cell.angle_alpha   90.00
_cell.angle_beta   90.00
_cell.angle_gamma   90.00
#
_symmetry.space_group_name_H-M   'P 1'
#
loop_
_entity.id
_entity.type
_entity.pdbx_description
1 polymer ?
#
loop_
_entity_poly.entity_id
_entity_poly.type
_entity_poly.pdbx_seq_one_letter_code
_entity_poly.pdbx_strand_id
1 'polypeptide(L)'
;MTEPRGESDLHRAWGRKLYRWWHHYNEEYLDGVLRVPLIELGGGGEVLGSWNISKRLLRIAEEHVATDPWLCVMETLRHEMAHQ
;
A
#
# COMPACT_ATOMS: atom_id res chain seq x y z
N MET A 1 -24.12 -6.15 11.09
CA MET A 1 -24.04 -5.88 9.64
C MET A 1 -22.77 -6.56 9.16
N THR A 2 -22.87 -7.76 8.60
CA THR A 2 -21.73 -8.54 8.09
C THR A 2 -21.36 -8.02 6.72
N GLU A 3 -20.15 -7.48 6.57
CA GLU A 3 -19.59 -7.11 5.26
C GLU A 3 -19.68 -8.31 4.29
N PRO A 4 -20.07 -8.09 3.03
CA PRO A 4 -20.15 -9.17 2.06
C PRO A 4 -18.75 -9.77 1.84
N ARG A 5 -18.63 -11.10 1.93
CA ARG A 5 -17.35 -11.83 1.82
C ARG A 5 -16.48 -11.39 0.63
N GLY A 6 -17.10 -11.00 -0.49
CA GLY A 6 -16.40 -10.55 -1.70
C GLY A 6 -15.61 -9.26 -1.55
N GLU A 7 -16.07 -8.32 -0.72
CA GLU A 7 -15.37 -7.05 -0.46
C GLU A 7 -14.10 -7.30 0.36
N SER A 8 -14.20 -8.16 1.38
CA SER A 8 -13.03 -8.60 2.16
C SER A 8 -12.00 -9.37 1.33
N ASP A 9 -12.45 -10.21 0.39
CA ASP A 9 -11.55 -10.97 -0.48
C ASP A 9 -10.80 -10.07 -1.47
N LEU A 10 -11.48 -9.06 -2.02
CA LEU A 10 -10.88 -8.05 -2.89
C LEU A 10 -9.88 -7.17 -2.13
N HIS A 11 -10.25 -6.69 -0.95
CA HIS A 11 -9.38 -5.93 -0.07
C HIS A 11 -8.10 -6.71 0.27
N ARG A 12 -8.22 -8.00 0.61
CA ARG A 12 -7.07 -8.88 0.82
C ARG A 12 -6.23 -9.07 -0.46
N ALA A 13 -6.86 -9.14 -1.62
CA ALA A 13 -6.15 -9.27 -2.89
C ALA A 13 -5.33 -8.02 -3.23
N TRP A 14 -5.88 -6.83 -2.98
CA TRP A 14 -5.16 -5.56 -3.11
C TRP A 14 -3.98 -5.48 -2.15
N GLY A 15 -4.17 -5.83 -0.87
CA GLY A 15 -3.07 -5.86 0.10
C GLY A 15 -1.93 -6.77 -0.34
N ARG A 16 -2.24 -7.98 -0.84
CA ARG A 16 -1.22 -8.88 -1.41
C ARG A 16 -0.53 -8.29 -2.64
N LYS A 17 -1.26 -7.58 -3.50
CA LYS A 17 -0.70 -6.94 -4.69
C LYS A 17 0.25 -5.81 -4.33
N LEU A 18 -0.13 -4.94 -3.38
CA LEU A 18 0.75 -3.91 -2.84
C LEU A 18 2.03 -4.49 -2.24
N TYR A 19 1.89 -5.56 -1.45
CA TYR A 19 3.04 -6.24 -0.84
C TYR A 19 4.02 -6.79 -1.88
N ARG A 20 3.53 -7.38 -2.97
CA ARG A 20 4.37 -7.86 -4.07
C ARG A 20 5.13 -6.74 -4.77
N TRP A 21 4.45 -5.62 -5.02
CA TRP A 21 5.08 -4.46 -5.65
C TRP A 21 6.09 -3.78 -4.74
N TRP A 22 5.81 -3.70 -3.44
CA TRP A 22 6.76 -3.18 -2.46
C TRP A 22 8.06 -3.98 -2.47
N HIS A 23 7.96 -5.32 -2.45
CA HIS A 23 9.14 -6.19 -2.56
C HIS A 23 9.86 -6.00 -3.88
N HIS A 24 9.14 -5.99 -4.99
CA HIS A 24 9.74 -5.76 -6.30
C HIS A 24 10.53 -4.45 -6.36
N TYR A 25 9.97 -3.35 -5.85
CA TYR A 25 10.67 -2.05 -5.84
C TYR A 25 11.85 -2.01 -4.88
N ASN A 26 11.75 -2.69 -3.73
CA ASN A 26 12.87 -2.78 -2.80
C ASN A 26 14.05 -3.53 -3.45
N GLU A 27 13.78 -4.65 -4.11
CA GLU A 27 14.81 -5.41 -4.83
C GLU A 27 15.37 -4.65 -6.03
N GLU A 28 14.50 -4.10 -6.89
CA GLU A 28 14.89 -3.48 -8.17
C GLU A 28 15.64 -2.14 -7.98
N TYR A 29 15.22 -1.32 -7.01
CA TYR A 29 15.71 0.06 -6.90
C TYR A 29 16.53 0.34 -5.64
N LEU A 30 16.47 -0.53 -4.63
CA LEU A 30 17.04 -0.28 -3.30
C LEU A 30 17.88 -1.46 -2.79
N ASP A 31 18.29 -2.38 -3.66
CA ASP A 31 19.12 -3.56 -3.33
C ASP A 31 18.58 -4.40 -2.16
N GLY A 32 17.25 -4.41 -1.97
CA GLY A 32 16.59 -5.16 -0.90
C GLY A 32 16.81 -4.60 0.51
N VAL A 33 17.38 -3.41 0.68
CA VAL A 33 17.84 -2.93 2.01
C VAL A 33 16.73 -2.42 2.92
N LEU A 34 15.54 -2.08 2.39
CA LEU A 34 14.43 -1.67 3.23
C LEU A 34 13.89 -2.85 4.05
N ARG A 35 13.52 -2.57 5.29
CA ARG A 35 12.86 -3.55 6.15
C ARG A 35 11.34 -3.46 5.99
N VAL A 36 10.75 -4.57 5.55
CA VAL A 36 9.31 -4.77 5.31
C VAL A 36 8.43 -4.06 6.37
N PRO A 37 7.52 -3.18 5.94
CA PRO A 37 6.54 -2.55 6.81
C PRO A 37 5.25 -3.38 6.95
N LEU A 38 4.42 -3.02 7.93
CA LEU A 38 3.00 -3.32 7.87
C LEU A 38 2.39 -2.48 6.75
N ILE A 39 1.74 -3.12 5.78
CA ILE A 39 1.00 -2.42 4.72
C ILE A 39 -0.48 -2.51 5.04
N GLU A 40 -1.13 -1.36 5.16
CA GLU A 40 -2.55 -1.22 5.47
C GLU A 40 -3.27 -0.47 4.36
N LEU A 41 -4.44 -0.98 3.97
CA LEU A 41 -5.40 -0.24 3.16
C LEU A 41 -6.34 0.51 4.09
N GLY A 42 -6.45 1.81 3.90
CA GLY A 42 -7.31 2.66 4.71
C GLY A 42 -6.80 4.09 4.76
N GLY A 43 -7.48 4.96 5.52
CA GLY A 43 -7.21 6.40 5.54
C GLY A 43 -8.43 7.21 5.12
N GLY A 44 -8.28 8.52 5.02
CA GLY A 44 -9.33 9.45 4.57
C GLY A 44 -8.94 10.16 3.27
N GLY A 45 -9.94 10.60 2.50
CA GLY A 45 -9.81 11.02 1.09
C GLY A 45 -8.88 12.21 0.77
N GLU A 46 -8.29 12.88 1.76
CA GLU A 46 -7.32 13.96 1.50
C GLU A 46 -5.88 13.46 1.28
N VAL A 47 -5.57 12.22 1.70
CA VAL A 47 -4.20 11.69 1.67
C VAL A 47 -4.17 10.30 1.02
N LEU A 48 -3.44 10.17 -0.09
CA LEU A 48 -3.38 8.93 -0.89
C LEU A 48 -2.50 7.84 -0.24
N GLY A 49 -1.48 8.25 0.53
CA GLY A 49 -0.56 7.35 1.21
C GLY A 49 0.11 8.02 2.40
N SER A 50 0.60 7.23 3.35
CA SER A 50 1.40 7.76 4.46
C SER A 50 2.36 6.74 5.03
N TRP A 51 3.55 7.21 5.38
CA TRP A 51 4.54 6.49 6.15
C TRP A 51 4.53 6.91 7.62
N ASN A 52 4.43 5.94 8.53
CA ASN A 52 4.63 6.13 9.97
C ASN A 52 5.83 5.33 10.45
N ILE A 53 6.95 6.02 10.68
CA ILE A 53 8.21 5.41 11.12
C ILE A 53 8.10 4.70 12.47
N SER A 54 7.38 5.28 13.44
CA SER A 54 7.25 4.73 14.79
C SER A 54 6.52 3.38 14.81
N LYS A 55 5.55 3.18 13.90
CA LYS A 55 4.80 1.93 13.76
C LYS A 55 5.31 1.03 12.64
N ARG A 56 6.26 1.52 11.83
CA ARG A 56 6.68 0.91 10.57
C ARG A 56 5.46 0.56 9.70
N LEU A 57 4.56 1.52 9.56
CA LEU A 57 3.27 1.36 8.90
C LEU A 57 3.24 2.22 7.64
N LEU A 58 3.10 1.55 6.50
CA LEU A 58 2.83 2.18 5.20
C LEU A 58 1.35 2.00 4.91
N ARG A 59 0.63 3.10 4.84
CA ARG A 59 -0.81 3.11 4.53
C ARG A 59 -1.02 3.61 3.12
N ILE A 60 -1.93 2.99 2.38
CA ILE A 60 -2.45 3.48 1.10
C ILE A 60 -3.97 3.63 1.23
N ALA A 61 -4.52 4.75 0.77
CA ALA A 61 -5.95 5.01 0.83
C ALA A 61 -6.74 3.95 0.05
N GLU A 62 -7.77 3.38 0.67
CA GLU A 62 -8.57 2.33 0.05
C GLU A 62 -9.34 2.84 -1.18
N GLU A 63 -9.90 4.05 -1.10
CA GLU A 63 -10.55 4.71 -2.24
C GLU A 63 -9.58 4.85 -3.42
N HIS A 64 -8.33 5.26 -3.17
CA HIS A 64 -7.29 5.38 -4.20
C HIS A 64 -7.03 4.05 -4.92
N VAL A 65 -6.95 2.94 -4.16
CA VAL A 65 -6.79 1.58 -4.71
C VAL A 65 -8.01 1.13 -5.51
N ALA A 66 -9.21 1.57 -5.12
CA ALA A 66 -10.47 1.17 -5.71
C ALA A 66 -10.82 1.97 -6.99
N THR A 67 -10.46 3.25 -7.06
CA THR A 67 -10.94 4.17 -8.11
C THR A 67 -9.86 4.58 -9.11
N ASP A 68 -8.60 4.65 -8.70
CA ASP A 68 -7.55 5.21 -9.54
C ASP A 68 -6.79 4.14 -10.36
N PRO A 69 -6.17 4.55 -11.48
CA PRO A 69 -5.32 3.65 -12.25
C PRO A 69 -4.23 3.04 -11.37
N TRP A 70 -3.96 1.74 -11.57
CA TRP A 70 -2.98 1.04 -10.73
C TRP A 70 -1.57 1.65 -10.80
N LEU A 71 -1.23 2.32 -11.91
CA LEU A 71 0.03 3.04 -12.04
C LEU A 71 0.16 4.16 -10.99
N CYS A 72 -0.90 4.94 -10.76
CA CYS A 72 -0.92 6.00 -9.75
C CYS A 72 -0.76 5.43 -8.33
N VAL A 73 -1.44 4.31 -8.04
CA VAL A 73 -1.28 3.59 -6.76
C VAL A 73 0.17 3.16 -6.55
N MET A 74 0.85 2.71 -7.62
CA MET A 74 2.26 2.33 -7.55
C MET A 74 3.20 3.53 -7.38
N GLU A 75 2.86 4.69 -7.95
CA GLU A 75 3.59 5.94 -7.72
C GLU A 75 3.51 6.36 -6.25
N THR A 76 2.31 6.33 -5.66
CA THR A 76 2.12 6.59 -4.22
C THR A 76 2.89 5.59 -3.37
N LEU A 77 2.83 4.29 -3.71
CA LEU A 77 3.61 3.27 -2.98
C LEU A 77 5.11 3.58 -2.99
N ARG A 78 5.69 3.92 -4.15
CA ARG A 78 7.11 4.31 -4.24
C ARG A 78 7.41 5.58 -3.48
N HIS A 79 6.50 6.56 -3.50
CA HIS A 79 6.65 7.79 -2.73
C HIS A 79 6.76 7.48 -1.22
N GLU A 80 5.87 6.64 -0.69
CA GLU A 80 5.93 6.24 0.72
C GLU A 80 7.14 5.37 1.06
N MET A 81 7.63 4.55 0.11
CA MET A 81 8.89 3.83 0.25
C MET A 81 10.10 4.76 0.32
N ALA A 82 10.07 5.90 -0.37
CA ALA A 82 11.15 6.88 -0.32
C ALA A 82 11.22 7.63 1.03
N HIS A 83 10.13 7.69 1.79
CA HIS A 83 10.10 8.19 3.17
C HIS A 83 10.63 7.18 4.19
N GLN A 84 10.83 5.93 3.77
CA GLN A 84 11.18 4.80 4.63
C GLN A 84 12.67 4.75 4.98
#